data_AF-A0A7S2F9D7-F1
#
_entry.id   AF-A0A7S2F9D7-F1
#
_cell.length_a   1.000
_cell.length_b   1.000
_cell.length_c   1.000
_cell.angle_alpha   90.00
_cell.angle_beta   90.00
_cell.angle_gamma   90.00
#
_symmetry.space_group_name_H-M   'P 1'
#
loop_
_entity.id
_entity.type
_entity.pdbx_description
1 polymer ?
#
loop_
_entity_poly.entity_id
_entity_poly.type
_entity_poly.pdbx_seq_one_letter_code
_entity_poly.pdbx_strand_id
1 'polypeptide(L)'
;SNFLQVLLAAEMSGFNYSKWDNIEISDDEADCHPNIDKSSWFRMKHRSRVEREEKEDAEKKIIVKEQQADRDRIEELTQRLKDEVDEADKEAIEEEIKDLQTTVSQRDARLEEFEQNKKWNVDNMCHVVEERTIVGKTKDNLTSSELPPDLARVQAAKEASRVLSKEAGSASIGSQT
;
A
#
# COMPACT_ATOMS: atom_id res chain seq x y z
N SER A 1 2.94 26.16 46.95
CA SER A 1 1.90 25.90 45.92
C SER A 1 2.51 25.81 44.53
N ASN A 2 3.48 24.90 44.31
CA ASN A 2 4.12 24.66 43.00
C ASN A 2 4.36 23.17 42.71
N PHE A 3 4.06 22.29 43.67
CA PHE A 3 4.31 20.85 43.54
C PHE A 3 3.18 20.12 42.80
N LEU A 4 1.95 20.64 42.89
CA LEU A 4 0.79 20.10 42.17
C LEU A 4 0.75 20.50 40.69
N GLN A 5 1.46 21.56 40.28
CA GLN A 5 1.51 21.99 38.88
C GLN A 5 2.50 21.15 38.04
N VAL A 6 3.54 20.60 38.68
CA VAL A 6 4.54 19.75 38.02
C VAL A 6 4.01 18.33 37.79
N LEU A 7 3.14 17.83 38.68
CA LEU A 7 2.54 16.50 38.56
C LEU A 7 1.51 16.40 37.42
N LEU A 8 0.74 17.46 37.15
CA LEU A 8 -0.21 17.49 36.02
C LEU A 8 0.49 17.54 34.65
N ALA A 9 1.73 18.05 34.59
CA ALA A 9 2.53 18.07 33.37
C ALA A 9 3.27 16.75 33.10
N ALA A 10 3.44 15.90 34.11
CA ALA A 10 4.13 14.61 33.99
C ALA A 10 3.23 13.46 33.50
N GLU A 11 1.91 13.63 33.54
CA GLU A 11 0.94 12.55 33.27
C GLU A 11 0.65 12.31 31.78
N MET A 12 1.24 13.08 30.86
CA MET A 12 1.01 12.96 29.42
C MET A 12 2.24 12.54 28.63
N SER A 13 3.20 11.84 29.27
CA SER A 13 4.31 11.16 28.58
C SER A 13 4.12 9.63 28.54
N GLY A 14 2.87 9.18 28.54
CA GLY A 14 2.54 7.80 28.21
C GLY A 14 2.81 7.49 26.73
N PHE A 15 3.03 6.21 26.41
CA PHE A 15 3.15 5.72 25.03
C PHE A 15 2.00 6.28 24.15
N ASN A 16 2.35 7.04 23.12
CA ASN A 16 1.39 7.67 22.21
C ASN A 16 1.10 6.73 21.02
N TYR A 17 -0.16 6.31 20.87
CA TYR A 17 -0.64 5.50 19.76
C TYR A 17 -1.39 6.30 18.69
N SER A 18 -1.36 7.64 18.75
CA SER A 18 -2.17 8.53 17.90
C SER A 18 -1.89 8.37 16.41
N LYS A 19 -0.71 7.83 16.06
CA LYS A 19 -0.40 7.35 14.71
C LYS A 19 -1.48 6.42 14.13
N TRP A 20 -2.15 5.65 14.97
CA TRP A 20 -3.16 4.65 14.61
C TRP A 20 -4.60 5.14 14.78
N ASP A 21 -4.84 6.42 15.11
CA ASP A 21 -6.20 6.95 15.31
C ASP A 21 -6.99 7.05 13.99
N ASN A 22 -6.30 7.27 12.87
CA ASN A 22 -6.92 7.53 11.56
C ASN A 22 -6.91 6.29 10.64
N ILE A 23 -7.41 5.15 11.11
CA ILE A 23 -7.51 3.92 10.30
C ILE A 23 -8.89 3.83 9.60
N GLU A 24 -8.89 3.66 8.28
CA GLU A 24 -10.09 3.40 7.46
C GLU A 24 -10.16 1.91 7.07
N ILE A 25 -11.05 1.17 7.73
CA ILE A 25 -11.31 -0.25 7.44
C ILE A 25 -12.48 -0.34 6.45
N SER A 26 -12.24 -0.80 5.23
CA SER A 26 -13.28 -0.88 4.18
C SER A 26 -14.26 -2.03 4.35
N ASP A 27 -13.95 -3.02 5.20
CA ASP A 27 -14.73 -4.23 5.47
C ASP A 27 -15.25 -4.27 6.92
N ASP A 28 -15.43 -3.11 7.55
CA ASP A 28 -16.01 -3.06 8.90
C ASP A 28 -17.51 -3.35 8.83
N GLU A 29 -17.86 -4.57 9.26
CA GLU A 29 -19.21 -5.09 9.25
C GLU A 29 -20.15 -4.37 10.24
N ALA A 30 -19.60 -3.64 11.22
CA ALA A 30 -20.38 -2.94 12.24
C ALA A 30 -21.15 -1.72 11.70
N ASP A 31 -20.67 -1.11 10.60
CA ASP A 31 -21.25 0.11 10.01
C ASP A 31 -22.42 -0.15 9.05
N CYS A 32 -22.75 -1.42 8.75
CA CYS A 32 -23.82 -1.75 7.82
C CYS A 32 -25.20 -1.73 8.50
N HIS A 33 -26.08 -0.82 8.08
CA HIS A 33 -27.46 -0.79 8.57
C HIS A 33 -28.21 -2.10 8.22
N PRO A 34 -29.09 -2.63 9.11
CA PRO A 34 -29.80 -3.90 8.90
C PRO A 34 -30.60 -4.08 7.59
N ASN A 35 -30.83 -3.01 6.83
CA ASN A 35 -31.64 -3.03 5.60
C ASN A 35 -30.81 -2.85 4.32
N ILE A 36 -29.49 -2.74 4.42
CA ILE A 36 -28.59 -2.57 3.26
C ILE A 36 -27.88 -3.90 3.00
N ASP A 37 -27.79 -4.30 1.73
CA ASP A 37 -26.97 -5.46 1.36
C ASP A 37 -25.49 -5.14 1.58
N LYS A 38 -24.90 -5.90 2.49
CA LYS A 38 -23.52 -5.79 2.93
C LYS A 38 -22.52 -5.92 1.78
N SER A 39 -22.76 -6.85 0.85
CA SER A 39 -21.82 -7.11 -0.25
C SER A 39 -21.73 -5.92 -1.22
N SER A 40 -22.87 -5.31 -1.53
CA SER A 40 -22.95 -4.13 -2.39
C SER A 40 -22.39 -2.88 -1.69
N TRP A 41 -22.65 -2.73 -0.39
CA TRP A 41 -22.14 -1.63 0.43
C TRP A 41 -20.61 -1.59 0.47
N PHE A 42 -19.96 -2.72 0.72
CA PHE A 42 -18.49 -2.80 0.75
C PHE A 42 -17.86 -2.48 -0.60
N ARG A 43 -18.43 -2.97 -1.70
CA ARG A 43 -17.95 -2.65 -3.05
C ARG A 43 -18.03 -1.16 -3.34
N MET A 44 -19.11 -0.51 -2.89
CA MET A 44 -19.28 0.94 -3.03
C MET A 44 -18.27 1.70 -2.18
N LYS A 45 -18.10 1.33 -0.90
CA LYS A 45 -17.13 1.95 0.01
C LYS A 45 -15.69 1.82 -0.50
N HIS A 46 -15.32 0.63 -0.97
CA HIS A 46 -14.01 0.41 -1.59
C HIS A 46 -13.80 1.29 -2.82
N ARG A 47 -14.78 1.35 -3.73
CA ARG A 47 -14.71 2.22 -4.92
C ARG A 47 -14.56 3.69 -4.54
N SER A 48 -15.37 4.18 -3.60
CA SER A 48 -15.31 5.56 -3.12
C SER A 48 -13.96 5.88 -2.47
N ARG A 49 -13.35 4.93 -1.77
CA ARG A 49 -12.00 5.07 -1.21
C ARG A 49 -10.95 5.20 -2.31
N VAL A 50 -10.97 4.30 -3.29
CA VAL A 50 -10.03 4.30 -4.42
C VAL A 50 -10.15 5.59 -5.22
N GLU A 51 -11.37 6.04 -5.55
CA GLU A 51 -11.60 7.30 -6.27
C GLU A 51 -11.08 8.52 -5.48
N ARG A 52 -11.24 8.52 -4.15
CA ARG A 52 -10.69 9.57 -3.28
C ARG A 52 -9.16 9.58 -3.34
N GLU A 53 -8.53 8.43 -3.20
CA GLU A 53 -7.06 8.28 -3.22
C GLU A 53 -6.49 8.67 -4.59
N GLU A 54 -7.11 8.23 -5.69
CA GLU A 54 -6.70 8.63 -7.04
C GLU A 54 -6.81 10.14 -7.26
N LYS A 55 -7.86 10.77 -6.74
CA LYS A 55 -8.04 12.22 -6.82
C LYS A 55 -6.99 12.97 -5.99
N GLU A 56 -6.75 12.53 -4.76
CA GLU A 56 -5.70 13.11 -3.88
C GLU A 56 -4.32 12.95 -4.51
N ASP A 57 -3.99 11.78 -5.07
CA ASP A 57 -2.72 11.53 -5.74
C ASP A 57 -2.55 12.37 -7.02
N ALA A 58 -3.62 12.54 -7.79
CA ALA A 58 -3.60 13.41 -8.97
C ALA A 58 -3.35 14.88 -8.57
N GLU A 59 -4.01 15.34 -7.51
CA GLU A 59 -3.85 16.70 -6.99
C GLU A 59 -2.43 16.93 -6.44
N LYS A 60 -1.89 15.99 -5.66
CA LYS A 60 -0.49 16.03 -5.19
C LYS A 60 0.49 16.12 -6.36
N LYS A 61 0.28 15.32 -7.42
CA LYS A 61 1.13 15.36 -8.62
C LYS A 61 1.08 16.71 -9.33
N ILE A 62 -0.08 17.38 -9.36
CA ILE A 62 -0.19 18.72 -9.94
C ILE A 62 0.56 19.73 -9.08
N ILE A 63 0.35 19.71 -7.76
CA ILE A 63 1.02 20.63 -6.83
C ILE A 63 2.54 20.48 -6.93
N VAL A 64 3.07 19.26 -6.94
CA VAL A 64 4.51 19.00 -7.07
C VAL A 64 5.07 19.51 -8.41
N LYS A 65 4.33 19.36 -9.51
CA LYS A 65 4.75 19.87 -10.82
C LYS A 65 4.80 21.40 -10.85
N GLU A 66 3.76 22.07 -10.36
CA GLU A 66 3.73 23.53 -10.28
C GLU A 66 4.82 24.06 -9.35
N GLN A 67 5.01 23.41 -8.21
CA GLN A 67 6.05 23.77 -7.27
C GLN A 67 7.45 23.63 -7.87
N GLN A 68 7.70 22.60 -8.69
CA GLN A 68 8.96 22.47 -9.40
C GLN A 68 9.15 23.63 -10.39
N ALA A 69 8.13 23.98 -11.17
CA ALA A 69 8.19 25.11 -12.09
C ALA A 69 8.49 26.44 -11.38
N ASP A 70 7.86 26.68 -10.22
CA ASP A 70 8.12 27.87 -9.41
C ASP A 70 9.54 27.88 -8.81
N ARG A 71 10.05 26.70 -8.39
CA ARG A 71 11.44 26.57 -7.92
C ARG A 71 12.45 26.84 -9.05
N ASP A 72 12.21 26.30 -10.23
CA ASP A 72 13.03 26.55 -11.41
C ASP A 72 13.01 28.06 -11.76
N ARG A 73 11.84 28.70 -11.68
CA ARG A 73 11.69 30.14 -11.90
C ARG A 73 12.43 30.97 -10.84
N ILE A 74 12.37 30.59 -9.57
CA ILE A 74 13.14 31.23 -8.50
C ILE A 74 14.64 31.12 -8.78
N GLU A 75 15.12 29.96 -9.24
CA GLU A 75 16.53 29.76 -9.56
C GLU A 75 16.97 30.65 -10.74
N GLU A 76 16.16 30.75 -11.81
CA GLU A 76 16.41 31.67 -12.93
C GLU A 76 16.50 33.14 -12.48
N LEU A 77 15.54 33.60 -11.66
CA LEU A 77 15.51 34.97 -11.16
C LEU A 77 16.68 35.26 -10.21
N THR A 78 17.00 34.30 -9.35
CA THR A 78 18.17 34.37 -8.45
C THR A 78 19.46 34.45 -9.25
N GLN A 79 19.55 33.75 -10.38
CA GLN A 79 20.71 33.83 -11.27
C GLN A 79 20.80 35.20 -11.95
N ARG A 80 19.68 35.77 -12.42
CA ARG A 80 19.64 37.14 -12.98
C ARG A 80 20.06 38.19 -11.96
N LEU A 81 19.73 38.00 -10.68
CA LEU A 81 20.13 38.91 -9.60
C LEU A 81 21.65 38.91 -9.35
N LYS A 82 22.37 37.84 -9.74
CA LYS A 82 23.84 37.78 -9.65
C LYS A 82 24.53 38.54 -10.78
N ASP A 83 23.84 38.77 -11.88
CA ASP A 83 24.36 39.58 -12.99
C ASP A 83 24.23 41.08 -12.64
N GLU A 84 24.95 41.96 -13.33
CA GLU A 84 24.79 43.41 -13.14
C GLU A 84 23.44 43.87 -13.72
N VAL A 85 22.46 44.02 -12.82
CA VAL A 85 21.13 44.62 -13.08
C VAL A 85 21.02 45.99 -12.40
N ASP A 86 20.20 46.88 -12.98
CA ASP A 86 19.90 48.18 -12.37
C ASP A 86 19.17 48.00 -11.03
N GLU A 87 19.38 48.92 -10.08
CA GLU A 87 18.79 48.81 -8.72
C GLU A 87 17.25 48.73 -8.73
N ALA A 88 16.59 49.40 -9.68
CA ALA A 88 15.14 49.32 -9.84
C ALA A 88 14.67 47.92 -10.30
N ASP A 89 15.45 47.25 -11.17
CA ASP A 89 15.16 45.90 -11.63
C ASP A 89 15.47 44.86 -10.56
N LYS A 90 16.48 45.12 -9.70
CA LYS A 90 16.78 44.26 -8.55
C LYS A 90 15.61 44.20 -7.56
N GLU A 91 15.06 45.34 -7.16
CA GLU A 91 13.91 45.38 -6.24
C GLU A 91 12.70 44.62 -6.81
N ALA A 92 12.41 44.78 -8.11
CA ALA A 92 11.32 44.06 -8.76
C ALA A 92 11.54 42.54 -8.82
N ILE A 93 12.78 42.11 -9.10
CA ILE A 93 13.14 40.68 -9.12
C ILE A 93 13.07 40.07 -7.71
N GLU A 94 13.52 40.80 -6.68
CA GLU A 94 13.43 40.35 -5.28
C GLU A 94 11.98 40.20 -4.82
N GLU A 95 11.09 41.11 -5.23
CA GLU A 95 9.65 40.99 -4.95
C GLU A 95 9.04 39.76 -5.65
N GLU A 96 9.34 39.51 -6.92
CA GLU A 96 8.87 38.32 -7.65
C GLU A 96 9.37 37.02 -6.99
N ILE A 97 10.64 36.97 -6.58
CA ILE A 97 11.21 35.82 -5.86
C ILE A 97 10.47 35.59 -4.54
N LYS A 98 10.21 36.67 -3.78
CA LYS A 98 9.53 36.57 -2.49
C LYS A 98 8.11 36.05 -2.66
N ASP A 99 7.36 36.55 -3.64
CA ASP A 99 6.01 36.07 -3.95
C ASP A 99 6.03 34.57 -4.33
N LEU A 100 6.95 34.16 -5.22
CA LEU A 100 7.12 32.75 -5.57
C LEU A 100 7.52 31.88 -4.37
N GLN A 101 8.37 32.38 -3.45
CA GLN A 101 8.69 31.66 -2.22
C GLN A 101 7.48 31.49 -1.31
N THR A 102 6.61 32.51 -1.20
CA THR A 102 5.36 32.36 -0.43
C THR A 102 4.42 31.33 -1.04
N THR A 103 4.30 31.29 -2.38
CA THR A 103 3.44 30.30 -3.05
C THR A 103 3.99 28.88 -2.93
N VAL A 104 5.31 28.70 -3.02
CA VAL A 104 5.97 27.40 -2.76
C VAL A 104 5.72 26.94 -1.32
N SER A 105 5.85 27.84 -0.34
CA SER A 105 5.58 27.54 1.07
C SER A 105 4.11 27.16 1.33
N GLN A 106 3.16 27.86 0.68
CA GLN A 106 1.74 27.49 0.75
C GLN A 106 1.46 26.11 0.13
N ARG A 107 2.14 25.78 -0.98
CA ARG A 107 2.03 24.45 -1.60
C ARG A 107 2.64 23.35 -0.74
N ASP A 108 3.77 23.61 -0.07
CA ASP A 108 4.38 22.70 0.90
C ASP A 108 3.44 22.43 2.08
N ALA A 109 2.85 23.48 2.67
CA ALA A 109 1.89 23.34 3.76
C ALA A 109 0.67 22.50 3.34
N ARG A 110 0.16 22.70 2.13
CA ARG A 110 -0.95 21.91 1.59
C ARG A 110 -0.57 20.43 1.39
N LEU A 111 0.64 20.15 0.91
CA LEU A 111 1.14 18.77 0.79
C LEU A 111 1.25 18.10 2.17
N GLU A 112 1.73 18.84 3.17
CA GLU A 112 1.83 18.36 4.54
C GLU A 112 0.45 18.06 5.15
N GLU A 113 -0.56 18.92 4.91
CA GLU A 113 -1.94 18.66 5.33
C GLU A 113 -2.48 17.34 4.74
N PHE A 114 -2.19 17.06 3.47
CA PHE A 114 -2.57 15.78 2.87
C PHE A 114 -1.84 14.57 3.46
N GLU A 115 -0.63 14.75 4.00
CA GLU A 115 0.14 13.70 4.67
C GLU A 115 -0.35 13.47 6.10
N GLN A 116 -0.63 14.54 6.84
CA GLN A 116 -1.18 14.50 8.19
C GLN A 116 -2.59 13.91 8.21
N ASN A 117 -3.43 14.27 7.23
CA ASN A 117 -4.80 13.79 7.11
C ASN A 117 -4.91 12.46 6.35
N LYS A 118 -3.77 11.84 5.99
CA LYS A 118 -3.75 10.56 5.29
C LYS A 118 -4.37 9.49 6.17
N LYS A 119 -5.40 8.82 5.63
CA LYS A 119 -6.04 7.67 6.29
C LYS A 119 -5.21 6.42 6.07
N TRP A 120 -4.99 5.66 7.14
CA TRP A 120 -4.33 4.36 7.09
C TRP A 120 -5.32 3.30 6.60
N ASN A 121 -4.97 2.61 5.54
CA ASN A 121 -5.74 1.49 4.99
C ASN A 121 -4.80 0.27 4.83
N VAL A 122 -5.35 -0.89 4.49
CA VAL A 122 -4.57 -2.13 4.33
C VAL A 122 -3.41 -1.97 3.33
N ASP A 123 -3.61 -1.20 2.27
CA ASP A 123 -2.63 -0.99 1.19
C ASP A 123 -1.47 -0.07 1.61
N ASN A 124 -1.72 0.87 2.53
CA ASN A 124 -0.76 1.87 2.99
C ASN A 124 -0.07 1.48 4.31
N MET A 125 -0.62 0.51 5.06
CA MET A 125 -0.09 0.11 6.37
C MET A 125 1.11 -0.81 6.28
N CYS A 126 1.10 -1.77 5.35
CA CYS A 126 2.14 -2.79 5.22
C CYS A 126 2.36 -3.15 3.76
N HIS A 127 3.53 -3.69 3.46
CA HIS A 127 3.84 -4.32 2.18
C HIS A 127 4.34 -5.74 2.45
N VAL A 128 4.17 -6.64 1.48
CA VAL A 128 4.66 -8.01 1.60
C VAL A 128 6.18 -8.00 1.41
N VAL A 129 6.91 -8.41 2.46
CA VAL A 129 8.39 -8.50 2.44
C VAL A 129 8.87 -9.89 2.02
N GLU A 130 8.27 -10.94 2.59
CA GLU A 130 8.55 -12.33 2.26
C GLU A 130 7.21 -13.09 2.19
N GLU A 131 7.00 -13.84 1.12
CA GLU A 131 5.90 -14.78 0.98
C GLU A 131 6.46 -16.19 0.83
N ARG A 132 6.13 -17.07 1.78
CA ARG A 132 6.55 -18.47 1.76
C ARG A 132 5.38 -19.38 2.03
N THR A 133 5.02 -20.19 1.04
CA THR A 133 4.01 -21.24 1.19
C THR A 133 4.67 -22.61 1.26
N ILE A 134 4.40 -23.35 2.33
CA ILE A 134 4.85 -24.74 2.49
C ILE A 134 3.61 -25.63 2.51
N VAL A 135 3.39 -26.37 1.43
CA VAL A 135 2.33 -27.38 1.36
C VAL A 135 2.90 -28.71 1.83
N GLY A 136 2.32 -29.28 2.88
CA GLY A 136 2.69 -30.60 3.36
C GLY A 136 2.47 -31.66 2.27
N LYS A 137 3.44 -32.54 2.05
CA LYS A 137 3.27 -33.68 1.13
C LYS A 137 2.13 -34.56 1.65
N THR A 138 1.09 -34.77 0.85
CA THR A 138 0.08 -35.80 1.12
C THR A 138 0.69 -37.18 0.83
N LYS A 139 0.11 -38.25 1.40
CA LYS A 139 0.60 -39.63 1.19
C LYS A 139 0.73 -39.98 -0.31
N ASP A 140 -0.09 -39.36 -1.15
CA ASP A 140 -0.10 -39.57 -2.61
C ASP A 140 1.08 -38.90 -3.37
N ASN A 141 1.88 -38.07 -2.70
CA ASN A 141 3.04 -37.36 -3.25
C ASN A 141 4.38 -37.69 -2.55
N LEU A 142 4.40 -38.70 -1.68
CA LEU A 142 5.67 -39.26 -1.17
C LEU A 142 6.24 -40.21 -2.22
N THR A 143 7.52 -40.07 -2.54
CA THR A 143 8.23 -41.10 -3.30
C THR A 143 8.34 -42.36 -2.44
N SER A 144 8.30 -43.55 -3.04
CA SER A 144 8.26 -44.82 -2.28
C SER A 144 9.44 -45.00 -1.34
N SER A 145 10.56 -44.29 -1.58
CA SER A 145 11.75 -44.26 -0.73
C SER A 145 11.58 -43.48 0.58
N GLU A 146 10.59 -42.59 0.67
CA GLU A 146 10.33 -41.75 1.85
C GLU A 146 9.25 -42.34 2.78
N LEU A 147 8.65 -43.48 2.42
CA LEU A 147 7.56 -44.10 3.17
C LEU A 147 8.05 -45.19 4.12
N PRO A 148 7.43 -45.33 5.30
CA PRO A 148 7.62 -46.50 6.15
C PRO A 148 7.39 -47.80 5.35
N PRO A 149 8.15 -48.89 5.61
CA PRO A 149 8.14 -50.09 4.77
C PRO A 149 6.76 -50.70 4.53
N ASP A 150 5.86 -50.57 5.51
CA ASP A 150 4.50 -51.10 5.45
C ASP A 150 3.60 -50.31 4.48
N LEU A 151 3.75 -48.99 4.43
CA LEU A 151 2.98 -48.12 3.54
C LEU A 151 3.55 -48.09 2.11
N ALA A 152 4.87 -48.26 1.96
CA ALA A 152 5.53 -48.37 0.65
C ALA A 152 5.03 -49.58 -0.15
N ARG A 153 4.80 -50.72 0.53
CA ARG A 153 4.26 -51.94 -0.10
C ARG A 153 2.85 -51.74 -0.63
N VAL A 154 1.99 -51.05 0.12
CA VAL A 154 0.61 -50.78 -0.28
C VAL A 154 0.56 -49.83 -1.49
N GLN A 155 1.44 -48.84 -1.55
CA GLN A 155 1.52 -47.94 -2.70
C GLN A 155 2.09 -48.62 -3.94
N ALA A 156 3.16 -49.41 -3.81
CA ALA A 156 3.71 -50.19 -4.92
C ALA A 156 2.67 -51.17 -5.48
N ALA A 157 1.87 -51.82 -4.62
CA ALA A 157 0.77 -52.67 -5.05
C ALA A 157 -0.35 -51.90 -5.79
N LYS A 158 -0.67 -50.69 -5.31
CA LYS A 158 -1.67 -49.81 -5.94
C LYS A 158 -1.20 -49.28 -7.30
N GLU A 159 0.08 -48.96 -7.43
CA GLU A 159 0.71 -48.55 -8.70
C GLU A 159 0.81 -49.71 -9.69
N ALA A 160 1.25 -50.89 -9.25
CA ALA A 160 1.30 -52.09 -10.08
C ALA A 160 -0.10 -52.46 -10.62
N SER A 161 -1.13 -52.39 -9.78
CA SER A 161 -2.52 -52.62 -10.18
C SER A 161 -3.04 -51.57 -11.18
N ARG A 162 -2.62 -50.31 -11.03
CA ARG A 162 -2.94 -49.23 -11.97
C ARG A 162 -2.26 -49.41 -13.33
N VAL A 163 -1.01 -49.90 -13.36
CA VAL A 163 -0.27 -50.20 -14.59
C VAL A 163 -0.90 -51.38 -15.33
N LEU A 164 -1.20 -52.47 -14.60
CA LEU A 164 -1.89 -53.64 -15.17
C LEU A 164 -3.27 -53.27 -15.76
N SER A 165 -4.01 -52.38 -15.10
CA SER A 165 -5.29 -51.88 -15.60
C SER A 165 -5.14 -51.01 -16.87
N LYS A 166 -4.04 -50.26 -17.00
CA LYS A 166 -3.74 -49.47 -18.20
C LYS A 166 -3.28 -50.33 -19.38
N GLU A 167 -2.49 -51.38 -19.13
CA GLU A 167 -2.05 -52.31 -20.18
C GLU A 167 -3.19 -53.20 -20.69
N ALA A 168 -4.10 -53.64 -19.81
CA ALA A 168 -5.30 -54.36 -20.22
C ALA A 168 -6.24 -53.49 -21.08
N GLY A 169 -6.29 -52.18 -20.82
CA GLY A 169 -7.07 -51.22 -21.61
C GLY A 169 -6.49 -50.91 -22.99
N SER A 170 -5.15 -50.89 -23.14
CA SER A 170 -4.51 -50.64 -24.44
C SER A 170 -4.51 -51.86 -25.37
N ALA A 171 -4.48 -53.08 -24.82
CA ALA A 171 -4.57 -54.32 -25.59
C ALA A 171 -5.94 -54.54 -26.26
N SER A 172 -7.00 -53.89 -25.76
CA SER A 172 -8.37 -54.04 -26.31
C SER A 172 -8.64 -53.21 -27.57
N ILE A 173 -7.76 -52.28 -27.96
CA ILE A 173 -8.01 -51.34 -29.09
C ILE A 173 -7.37 -51.85 -30.40
N GLY A 174 -6.55 -52.92 -30.37
CA GLY A 174 -5.75 -53.39 -31.50
C GLY A 174 -6.40 -54.38 -32.48
N SER A 175 -7.71 -54.65 -32.42
CA SER A 175 -8.36 -55.66 -33.29
C SER A 175 -9.64 -55.13 -33.94
N GLN A 176 -9.52 -54.07 -34.74
CA GLN A 176 -10.50 -53.75 -35.79
C GLN A 176 -9.75 -53.33 -37.06
N THR A 177 -9.45 -54.32 -37.90
CA THR A 177 -9.21 -54.18 -39.35
C THR A 177 -9.88 -55.34 -40.03
#